data_AF-A0A8T5A003-F1
#
_entry.id   AF-A0A8T5A003-F1
#
_cell.length_a   1.000
_cell.length_b   1.000
_cell.length_c   1.000
_cell.angle_alpha   90.00
_cell.angle_beta   90.00
_cell.angle_gamma   90.00
#
_symmetry.space_group_name_H-M   'P 1'
#
loop_
_entity.id
_entity.type
_entity.pdbx_description
1 polymer ?
#
loop_
_entity_poly.entity_id
_entity_poly.type
_entity_poly.pdbx_seq_one_letter_code
_entity_poly.pdbx_strand_id
1 'polypeptide(L)'
;GAAVEQYIARDEGKAHLEALGRGLRYWGIPTAISIVEVDRSTRLKVIASGGIRTGLDAAKAIALGADAVGLARPFLERVIRGREPLKEYVEQLLMELKTVMFLTGSRTTEELQRKPVIILGKTAEWLRLRGFRPEDYSTRS
;
A
#
# COMPACT_ATOMS: atom_id res chain seq x y z
N GLY A 1 -14.46 1.40 1.74
CA GLY A 1 -13.92 2.36 0.74
C GLY A 1 -14.77 2.27 -0.51
N ALA A 2 -15.00 3.36 -1.25
CA ALA A 2 -16.06 3.45 -2.28
C ALA A 2 -16.04 2.31 -3.32
N ALA A 3 -14.86 1.80 -3.69
CA ALA A 3 -14.74 0.63 -4.55
C ALA A 3 -15.33 -0.66 -3.93
N VAL A 4 -15.10 -0.90 -2.63
CA VAL A 4 -15.64 -2.05 -1.88
C VAL A 4 -17.16 -1.92 -1.75
N GLU A 5 -17.66 -0.74 -1.36
CA GLU A 5 -19.10 -0.48 -1.24
C GLU A 5 -19.81 -0.69 -2.58
N GLN A 6 -19.17 -0.31 -3.69
CA GLN A 6 -19.70 -0.59 -5.02
C GLN A 6 -19.85 -2.11 -5.29
N TYR A 7 -18.85 -2.92 -4.91
CA TYR A 7 -18.94 -4.37 -5.09
C TYR A 7 -20.09 -4.95 -4.24
N ILE A 8 -20.21 -4.54 -2.98
CA ILE A 8 -21.29 -4.97 -2.08
C ILE A 8 -22.66 -4.57 -2.65
N ALA A 9 -22.82 -3.31 -3.04
CA ALA A 9 -24.07 -2.80 -3.62
C ALA A 9 -24.48 -3.53 -4.91
N ARG A 10 -23.50 -3.93 -5.72
CA ARG A 10 -23.74 -4.73 -6.92
C ARG A 10 -24.25 -6.13 -6.57
N ASP A 11 -23.62 -6.80 -5.62
CA ASP A 11 -24.02 -8.16 -5.19
C ASP A 11 -25.42 -8.15 -4.54
N GLU A 12 -25.79 -7.05 -3.89
CA GLU A 12 -27.11 -6.85 -3.29
C GLU A 12 -28.18 -6.28 -4.27
N GLY A 13 -27.83 -6.03 -5.54
CA GLY A 13 -28.76 -5.46 -6.53
C GLY A 13 -29.16 -4.00 -6.28
N LYS A 14 -28.42 -3.25 -5.45
CA LYS A 14 -28.71 -1.86 -5.08
C LYS A 14 -28.12 -0.87 -6.10
N ALA A 15 -28.77 -0.74 -7.26
CA ALA A 15 -28.27 0.04 -8.40
C ALA A 15 -27.87 1.51 -8.07
N HIS A 16 -28.63 2.18 -7.19
CA HIS A 16 -28.32 3.57 -6.79
C HIS A 16 -27.02 3.67 -5.98
N LEU A 17 -26.78 2.73 -5.04
CA LEU A 17 -25.55 2.66 -4.26
C LEU A 17 -24.36 2.23 -5.12
N GLU A 18 -24.59 1.36 -6.11
CA GLU A 18 -23.56 1.00 -7.07
C GLU A 18 -23.13 2.22 -7.90
N ALA A 19 -24.09 3.01 -8.38
CA ALA A 19 -23.80 4.25 -9.11
C ALA A 19 -23.03 5.27 -8.24
N LEU A 20 -23.42 5.42 -6.98
CA LEU A 20 -22.71 6.26 -6.01
C LEU A 20 -21.27 5.77 -5.80
N GLY A 21 -21.08 4.48 -5.60
CA GLY A 21 -19.77 3.86 -5.43
C GLY A 21 -18.86 4.04 -6.65
N ARG A 22 -19.41 4.00 -7.87
CA ARG A 22 -18.67 4.34 -9.11
C ARG A 22 -18.21 5.79 -9.11
N GLY A 23 -19.09 6.74 -8.79
CA GLY A 23 -18.78 8.17 -8.80
C GLY A 23 -17.69 8.55 -7.79
N LEU A 24 -17.68 7.89 -6.62
CA LEU A 24 -16.75 8.19 -5.53
C LEU A 24 -15.50 7.28 -5.52
N ARG A 25 -15.35 6.39 -6.51
CA ARG A 25 -14.30 5.36 -6.54
C ARG A 25 -12.87 5.92 -6.42
N TYR A 26 -12.64 7.13 -6.93
CA TYR A 26 -11.33 7.77 -6.93
C TYR A 26 -11.19 8.87 -5.86
N TRP A 27 -12.19 9.01 -4.99
CA TRP A 27 -12.11 9.92 -3.86
C TRP A 27 -11.32 9.30 -2.70
N GLY A 28 -10.33 10.05 -2.20
CA GLY A 28 -9.48 9.66 -1.07
C GLY A 28 -8.01 10.03 -1.29
N ILE A 29 -7.18 9.76 -0.28
CA ILE A 29 -5.73 9.96 -0.36
C ILE A 29 -5.09 8.60 -0.73
N PRO A 30 -4.33 8.53 -1.83
CA PRO A 30 -3.64 7.30 -2.21
C PRO A 30 -2.68 6.81 -1.12
N THR A 31 -2.58 5.49 -0.92
CA THR A 31 -1.80 4.88 0.16
C THR A 31 -0.35 5.38 0.23
N ALA A 32 0.32 5.52 -0.91
CA ALA A 32 1.69 6.04 -0.97
C ALA A 32 1.82 7.47 -0.40
N ILE A 33 0.82 8.32 -0.67
CA ILE A 33 0.76 9.69 -0.13
C ILE A 33 0.49 9.65 1.36
N SER A 34 -0.53 8.90 1.79
CA SER A 34 -0.91 8.79 3.21
C SER A 34 0.25 8.31 4.09
N ILE A 35 1.06 7.37 3.61
CA ILE A 35 2.26 6.90 4.34
C ILE A 35 3.21 8.07 4.59
N VAL A 36 3.58 8.82 3.55
CA VAL A 36 4.50 9.95 3.67
C VAL A 36 3.90 11.05 4.55
N GLU A 37 2.63 11.41 4.36
CA GLU A 37 2.00 12.46 5.17
C GLU A 37 2.02 12.11 6.66
N VAL A 38 1.71 10.86 7.04
CA VAL A 38 1.66 10.44 8.45
C VAL A 38 3.05 10.24 9.05
N ASP A 39 3.96 9.58 8.32
CA ASP A 39 5.35 9.35 8.76
C ASP A 39 6.07 10.67 9.02
N ARG A 40 5.88 11.67 8.14
CA ARG A 40 6.59 12.95 8.22
C ARG A 40 5.93 13.96 9.15
N SER A 41 4.65 13.80 9.47
CA SER A 41 3.91 14.74 10.33
C SER A 41 3.74 14.25 11.77
N THR A 42 4.05 12.99 12.06
CA THR A 42 3.82 12.38 13.37
C THR A 42 5.04 11.59 13.84
N ARG A 43 4.98 11.06 15.08
CA ARG A 43 5.98 10.11 15.61
C ARG A 43 5.36 8.74 15.89
N LEU A 44 4.21 8.46 15.27
CA LEU A 44 3.45 7.24 15.50
C LEU A 44 3.93 6.13 14.57
N LYS A 45 3.62 4.89 14.95
CA LYS A 45 3.82 3.74 14.08
C LYS A 45 2.83 3.78 12.92
N VAL A 46 3.33 3.58 11.70
CA VAL A 46 2.57 3.66 10.46
C VAL A 46 2.29 2.27 9.92
N ILE A 47 1.01 1.92 9.82
CA ILE A 47 0.56 0.69 9.17
C ILE A 47 -0.03 1.05 7.80
N ALA A 48 0.65 0.66 6.74
CA ALA A 48 0.17 0.85 5.38
C ALA A 48 -0.92 -0.18 5.05
N SER A 49 -2.11 0.28 4.69
CA SER A 49 -3.19 -0.59 4.25
C SER A 49 -3.94 0.03 3.07
N GLY A 50 -4.68 -0.80 2.34
CA GLY A 50 -5.41 -0.39 1.14
C GLY A 50 -4.53 -0.46 -0.11
N GLY A 51 -4.88 -1.38 -1.02
CA GLY A 51 -4.23 -1.50 -2.33
C GLY A 51 -2.95 -2.34 -2.38
N ILE A 52 -2.41 -2.78 -1.24
CA ILE A 52 -1.27 -3.72 -1.20
C ILE A 52 -1.72 -5.09 -1.73
N ARG A 53 -1.05 -5.61 -2.76
CA ARG A 53 -1.38 -6.92 -3.35
C ARG A 53 -0.19 -7.86 -3.52
N THR A 54 1.02 -7.33 -3.54
CA THR A 54 2.27 -8.06 -3.80
C THR A 54 3.32 -7.76 -2.72
N GLY A 55 4.35 -8.59 -2.62
CA GLY A 55 5.52 -8.30 -1.78
C GLY A 55 6.29 -7.08 -2.25
N LEU A 56 6.25 -6.77 -3.56
CA LEU A 56 6.79 -5.51 -4.10
C LEU A 56 6.01 -4.29 -3.60
N ASP A 57 4.68 -4.34 -3.55
CA ASP A 57 3.87 -3.26 -2.98
C ASP A 57 4.19 -3.06 -1.50
N ALA A 58 4.34 -4.17 -0.76
CA ALA A 58 4.74 -4.14 0.64
C ALA A 58 6.12 -3.49 0.83
N ALA A 59 7.11 -3.89 0.03
CA ALA A 59 8.44 -3.32 0.06
C ALA A 59 8.45 -1.82 -0.24
N LYS A 60 7.66 -1.36 -1.22
CA LYS A 60 7.49 0.06 -1.53
C LYS A 60 6.84 0.82 -0.36
N ALA A 61 5.82 0.25 0.28
CA ALA A 61 5.17 0.87 1.41
C ALA A 61 6.13 1.03 2.61
N ILE A 62 6.89 -0.02 2.92
CA ILE A 62 7.92 0.00 3.96
C ILE A 62 8.99 1.04 3.61
N ALA A 63 9.50 1.02 2.37
CA ALA A 63 10.43 2.02 1.91
C ALA A 63 9.87 3.44 2.08
N LEU A 64 8.59 3.70 1.81
CA LEU A 64 8.02 5.05 1.98
C LEU A 64 7.86 5.51 3.43
N GLY A 65 8.02 4.63 4.42
CA GLY A 65 7.94 4.98 5.84
C GLY A 65 7.03 4.08 6.66
N ALA A 66 6.36 3.07 6.07
CA ALA A 66 5.52 2.17 6.85
C ALA A 66 6.33 1.23 7.75
N ASP A 67 5.90 1.03 9.00
CA ASP A 67 6.45 0.04 9.92
C ASP A 67 5.85 -1.36 9.68
N ALA A 68 4.63 -1.43 9.16
CA ALA A 68 3.94 -2.67 8.83
C ALA A 68 2.99 -2.50 7.65
N VAL A 69 2.57 -3.62 7.04
CA VAL A 69 1.61 -3.64 5.94
C VAL A 69 0.41 -4.53 6.27
N GLY A 70 -0.79 -4.08 5.90
CA GLY A 70 -2.05 -4.80 6.13
C GLY A 70 -2.76 -5.15 4.82
N LEU A 71 -3.18 -6.40 4.68
CA LEU A 71 -3.92 -6.92 3.54
C LEU A 71 -5.23 -7.56 4.02
N ALA A 72 -6.37 -7.09 3.51
CA ALA A 72 -7.69 -7.64 3.86
C ALA A 72 -8.29 -8.43 2.69
N ARG A 73 -8.69 -7.73 1.61
CA ARG A 73 -9.40 -8.34 0.48
C ARG A 73 -8.64 -9.49 -0.20
N PRO A 74 -7.32 -9.39 -0.51
CA PRO A 74 -6.60 -10.52 -1.10
C PRO A 74 -6.66 -11.75 -0.19
N PHE A 75 -6.44 -11.59 1.12
CA PHE A 75 -6.51 -12.71 2.07
C PHE A 75 -7.89 -13.35 2.08
N LEU A 76 -8.96 -12.54 2.14
CA LEU A 76 -10.34 -13.01 2.13
C LEU A 76 -10.66 -13.80 0.85
N GLU A 77 -10.25 -13.31 -0.31
CA GLU A 77 -10.49 -13.99 -1.59
C GLU A 77 -9.81 -15.36 -1.68
N ARG A 78 -8.68 -15.57 -0.99
CA ARG A 78 -7.95 -16.86 -0.98
C ARG A 78 -8.47 -17.79 0.10
N VAL A 79 -8.76 -17.29 1.31
CA VAL A 79 -9.23 -18.13 2.41
C VAL A 79 -10.56 -18.82 2.10
N ILE A 80 -11.44 -18.15 1.33
CA ILE A 80 -12.71 -18.74 0.85
C ILE A 80 -12.47 -19.95 -0.07
N ARG A 81 -11.31 -20.02 -0.74
CA ARG A 81 -10.92 -21.15 -1.61
C ARG A 81 -10.22 -22.28 -0.85
N GLY A 82 -10.01 -22.12 0.45
CA GLY A 82 -9.34 -23.09 1.32
C GLY A 82 -8.00 -22.59 1.86
N ARG A 83 -7.38 -23.41 2.70
CA ARG A 83 -6.13 -23.08 3.40
C ARG A 83 -4.91 -23.02 2.46
N GLU A 84 -4.80 -23.94 1.51
CA GLU A 84 -3.61 -24.02 0.65
C GLU A 84 -3.43 -22.79 -0.26
N PRO A 85 -4.47 -22.29 -0.95
CA PRO A 85 -4.34 -21.07 -1.76
C PRO A 85 -3.94 -19.83 -0.95
N LEU A 86 -4.36 -19.74 0.31
CA LEU A 86 -3.94 -18.66 1.21
C LEU A 86 -2.47 -18.80 1.58
N LYS A 87 -2.03 -20.02 1.90
CA LYS A 87 -0.64 -20.31 2.24
C LYS A 87 0.29 -20.00 1.08
N GLU A 88 -0.02 -20.47 -0.14
CA GLU A 88 0.74 -20.18 -1.36
C GLU A 88 0.85 -18.67 -1.60
N TYR A 89 -0.25 -17.93 -1.41
CA TYR A 89 -0.26 -16.48 -1.57
C TYR A 89 0.64 -15.77 -0.54
N VAL A 90 0.61 -16.22 0.73
CA VAL A 90 1.48 -15.67 1.79
C VAL A 90 2.94 -15.98 1.50
N GLU A 91 3.26 -17.20 1.09
CA GLU A 91 4.62 -17.61 0.73
C GLU A 91 5.17 -16.79 -0.43
N GLN A 92 4.36 -16.57 -1.47
CA GLN A 92 4.72 -15.72 -2.61
C GLN A 92 4.96 -14.27 -2.18
N LEU A 93 4.06 -13.71 -1.37
CA LEU A 93 4.18 -12.33 -0.87
C LEU A 93 5.47 -12.14 -0.06
N LEU A 94 5.80 -13.10 0.80
CA LEU A 94 7.02 -13.07 1.60
C LEU A 94 8.27 -13.27 0.75
N MET A 95 8.23 -14.13 -0.27
CA MET A 95 9.32 -14.35 -1.19
C MET A 95 9.65 -13.07 -1.97
N GLU A 96 8.64 -12.43 -2.56
CA GLU A 96 8.80 -11.16 -3.29
C GLU A 96 9.40 -10.05 -2.41
N LEU A 97 8.91 -9.90 -1.17
CA LEU A 97 9.45 -8.92 -0.23
C LEU A 97 10.93 -9.19 0.07
N LYS A 98 11.28 -10.46 0.37
CA LYS A 98 12.67 -10.87 0.62
C LYS A 98 13.56 -10.66 -0.61
N THR A 99 13.05 -10.92 -1.80
CA THR A 99 13.77 -10.66 -3.05
C THR A 99 14.06 -9.18 -3.23
N VAL A 100 13.08 -8.29 -2.98
CA VAL A 100 13.32 -6.84 -3.05
C VAL A 100 14.37 -6.41 -2.01
N MET A 101 14.25 -6.89 -0.77
CA MET A 101 15.23 -6.62 0.28
C MET A 101 16.64 -7.09 -0.11
N PHE A 102 16.76 -8.27 -0.72
CA PHE A 102 18.04 -8.76 -1.25
C PHE A 102 18.59 -7.85 -2.34
N LEU A 103 17.77 -7.48 -3.33
CA LEU A 103 18.17 -6.62 -4.46
C LEU A 103 18.57 -5.21 -4.03
N THR A 104 18.03 -4.70 -2.92
CA THR A 104 18.40 -3.38 -2.38
C THR A 104 19.48 -3.46 -1.30
N GLY A 105 20.00 -4.66 -1.00
CA GLY A 105 21.00 -4.87 0.05
C GLY A 105 20.49 -4.47 1.44
N SER A 106 19.26 -4.86 1.77
CA SER A 106 18.60 -4.62 3.06
C SER A 106 18.45 -5.93 3.81
N ARG A 107 19.01 -6.03 5.02
CA ARG A 107 18.93 -7.20 5.90
C ARG A 107 17.66 -7.19 6.74
N THR A 108 17.16 -5.99 7.05
CA THR A 108 15.93 -5.80 7.83
C THR A 108 14.98 -4.84 7.15
N THR A 109 13.73 -4.83 7.60
CA THR A 109 12.70 -3.89 7.12
C THR A 109 13.04 -2.44 7.46
N GLU A 110 13.73 -2.20 8.57
CA GLU A 110 14.22 -0.88 8.97
C GLU A 110 15.34 -0.40 8.05
N GLU A 111 16.24 -1.29 7.63
CA GLU A 111 17.23 -0.95 6.60
C GLU A 111 16.54 -0.62 5.28
N LEU A 112 15.52 -1.39 4.87
CA LEU A 112 14.74 -1.11 3.67
C LEU A 112 14.03 0.25 3.74
N GLN A 113 13.46 0.59 4.89
CA GLN A 113 12.81 1.88 5.16
C GLN A 113 13.77 3.06 4.94
N ARG A 114 15.09 2.87 5.11
CA ARG A 114 16.10 3.92 4.93
C ARG A 114 16.73 3.95 3.54
N LYS A 115 16.49 2.96 2.67
CA LYS A 115 17.09 2.92 1.34
C LYS A 115 16.63 4.10 0.46
N PRO A 116 17.51 4.73 -0.32
CA PRO A 116 17.10 5.73 -1.30
C PRO A 116 15.99 5.21 -2.22
N VAL A 117 14.95 6.01 -2.44
CA VAL A 117 13.89 5.74 -3.41
C VAL A 117 13.55 7.00 -4.19
N ILE A 118 13.16 6.82 -5.46
CA ILE A 118 12.73 7.93 -6.33
C ILE A 118 11.21 7.93 -6.41
N ILE A 119 10.58 9.03 -5.99
CA ILE A 119 9.14 9.25 -6.11
C ILE A 119 8.89 10.12 -7.34
N LEU A 120 8.04 9.65 -8.26
CA LEU A 120 7.81 10.28 -9.56
C LEU A 120 6.33 10.56 -9.83
N GLY A 121 6.06 11.33 -10.90
CA GLY A 121 4.74 11.56 -11.46
C GLY A 121 3.76 12.24 -10.50
N LYS A 122 2.48 11.88 -10.60
CA LYS A 122 1.39 12.44 -9.78
C LYS A 122 1.63 12.31 -8.28
N THR A 123 2.35 11.26 -7.84
CA THR A 123 2.69 11.07 -6.43
C THR A 123 3.64 12.17 -5.95
N ALA A 124 4.70 12.45 -6.70
CA ALA A 124 5.65 13.50 -6.36
C ALA A 124 5.02 14.89 -6.42
N GLU A 125 4.21 15.15 -7.46
CA GLU A 125 3.45 16.40 -7.61
C GLU A 125 2.52 16.63 -6.40
N TRP A 126 1.74 15.62 -6.02
CA TRP A 126 0.85 15.70 -4.87
C TRP A 126 1.60 16.00 -3.57
N LEU A 127 2.69 15.29 -3.29
CA LEU A 127 3.50 15.52 -2.09
C LEU A 127 4.04 16.94 -2.02
N ARG A 128 4.55 17.48 -3.14
CA ARG A 128 5.03 18.87 -3.21
C ARG A 128 3.91 19.87 -2.95
N LEU A 129 2.73 19.68 -3.56
CA LEU A 129 1.56 20.53 -3.32
C LEU A 129 1.07 20.49 -1.86
N ARG A 130 1.38 19.41 -1.14
CA ARG A 130 1.07 19.23 0.28
C ARG A 130 2.18 19.72 1.22
N GLY A 131 3.27 20.28 0.68
CA GLY A 131 4.38 20.83 1.45
C GLY A 131 5.47 19.82 1.84
N PHE A 132 5.44 18.61 1.29
CA PHE A 132 6.49 17.60 1.49
C PHE A 132 7.54 17.67 0.39
N ARG A 133 8.78 17.26 0.72
CA ARG A 133 9.90 17.19 -0.23
C ARG A 133 10.19 15.74 -0.61
N PRO A 134 9.63 15.22 -1.72
CA PRO A 134 9.92 13.87 -2.18
C PRO A 134 11.41 13.63 -2.49
N GLU A 135 12.18 14.68 -2.72
CA GLU A 135 13.63 14.64 -2.92
C GLU A 135 14.37 14.14 -1.68
N ASP A 136 13.83 14.34 -0.48
CA ASP A 136 14.46 13.84 0.76
C ASP A 136 14.55 12.29 0.76
N TYR A 137 13.72 11.60 -0.04
CA TYR A 137 13.76 10.15 -0.20
C TYR A 137 14.84 9.66 -1.16
N SER A 138 15.35 10.51 -2.07
CA SER A 138 16.34 10.07 -3.06
C SER A 138 17.77 10.05 -2.52
N THR A 139 18.02 10.67 -1.37
CA THR A 139 19.36 10.83 -0.78
C THR A 139 19.49 10.30 0.65
N ARG A 140 18.50 9.60 1.18
CA ARG A 140 18.53 9.06 2.55
C ARG A 140 19.44 7.83 2.67
N SER A 141 20.08 7.68 3.83
CA SER A 141 21.01 6.59 4.18
C SER A 141 20.56 5.85 5.44
#